data_AF-A0A8I2K239-F1
#
_entry.id   AF-A0A8I2K239-F1
#
_cell.length_a   1.000
_cell.length_b   1.000
_cell.length_c   1.000
_cell.angle_alpha   90.00
_cell.angle_beta   90.00
_cell.angle_gamma   90.00
#
_symmetry.space_group_name_H-M   'P 1'
#
loop_
_entity.id
_entity.type
_entity.pdbx_description
1 polymer ?
#
loop_
_entity_poly.entity_id
_entity_poly.type
_entity_poly.pdbx_seq_one_letter_code
_entity_poly.pdbx_strand_id
1 'polypeptide(L)'
;MSGYKYSQVALKREKQEKMNLINSIQRALRKLKGLAAAIDDTLNQAREGIKQTFSQEVNKVGEWINEVDSINHRVTMDMTIGTLKTRLSHTNSAVNRGEAIWDTLVNSFTQKADAMEKRLISKLSQLQGMYSGYKEPLKTWIQQNVLQENELMLEKAQQFLQHRQLKELEKQVEMAEKKIQTAVEEAQKFDQKHEKRLYVLKALRQVCLEMGFEEIPPEYQEEGNKKSPIIYEVDTRDQGKIRFFLSLDKIETHSQIADNKCLDEFDKISEYLEQEFGVHTKFRPEDQEPDQKLIQKGEIDLPEDSSMEMSG
;
A
#
# COMPACT_ATOMS: atom_id res chain seq x y z
N MET A 1 -51.43 53.43 40.83
CA MET A 1 -50.08 53.07 41.31
C MET A 1 -50.16 51.84 42.19
N SER A 2 -50.11 50.62 41.63
CA SER A 2 -50.03 49.39 42.43
C SER A 2 -48.60 49.17 42.90
N GLY A 3 -48.26 49.78 44.04
CA GLY A 3 -47.00 49.51 44.72
C GLY A 3 -47.03 48.09 45.28
N TYR A 4 -46.47 47.13 44.55
CA TYR A 4 -46.21 45.80 45.08
C TYR A 4 -45.33 45.93 46.32
N LYS A 5 -45.90 45.72 47.51
CA LYS A 5 -45.18 45.72 48.78
C LYS A 5 -44.45 44.38 48.93
N TYR A 6 -43.19 44.34 48.51
CA TYR A 6 -42.32 43.20 48.81
C TYR A 6 -41.85 43.29 50.27
N SER A 7 -41.96 42.18 51.01
CA SER A 7 -41.36 42.07 52.34
C SER A 7 -39.84 42.23 52.25
N GLN A 8 -39.21 42.92 53.20
CA GLN A 8 -37.73 43.02 53.28
C GLN A 8 -37.06 41.63 53.28
N VAL A 9 -37.75 40.60 53.78
CA VAL A 9 -37.27 39.21 53.76
C VAL A 9 -37.21 38.66 52.33
N ALA A 10 -38.18 38.98 51.48
CA ALA A 10 -38.20 38.54 50.08
C ALA A 10 -37.06 39.20 49.27
N LEU A 11 -36.85 40.51 49.45
CA LEU A 11 -35.75 41.24 48.80
C LEU A 11 -34.36 40.73 49.25
N LYS A 12 -34.20 40.40 50.54
CA LYS A 12 -32.97 39.77 51.05
C LYS A 12 -32.74 38.38 50.43
N ARG A 13 -33.78 37.55 50.33
CA ARG A 13 -33.70 36.22 49.70
C ARG A 13 -33.34 36.31 48.22
N GLU A 14 -33.97 37.21 47.47
CA GLU A 14 -33.68 37.42 46.05
C GLU A 14 -32.23 37.88 45.84
N LYS A 15 -31.77 38.85 46.64
CA LYS A 15 -30.38 39.33 46.59
C LYS A 15 -29.37 38.19 46.88
N GLN A 16 -29.67 37.34 47.85
CA GLN A 16 -28.83 36.19 48.18
C GLN A 16 -28.81 35.16 47.06
N GLU A 17 -29.95 34.84 46.44
CA GLU A 17 -30.03 33.92 45.31
C GLU A 17 -29.23 34.46 44.10
N LYS A 18 -29.37 35.75 43.78
CA LYS A 18 -28.55 36.39 42.73
C LYS A 18 -27.06 36.27 43.03
N MET A 19 -26.64 36.57 44.26
CA MET A 19 -25.23 36.47 44.65
C MET A 19 -24.69 35.04 44.54
N ASN A 20 -25.48 34.04 44.94
CA ASN A 20 -25.12 32.63 44.80
C ASN A 20 -25.00 32.19 43.33
N LEU A 21 -25.90 32.67 42.46
CA LEU A 21 -25.84 32.40 41.02
C LEU A 21 -24.62 33.05 40.37
N ILE A 22 -24.33 34.32 40.69
CA ILE A 22 -23.14 35.03 40.18
C ILE A 22 -21.86 34.29 40.60
N ASN A 23 -21.74 33.91 41.87
CA ASN A 23 -20.58 33.15 42.35
C ASN A 23 -20.44 31.79 41.66
N SER A 24 -21.55 31.14 41.33
CA SER A 24 -21.54 29.85 40.61
C SER A 24 -21.12 30.04 39.15
N ILE A 25 -21.63 31.08 38.48
CA ILE A 25 -21.20 31.42 37.11
C ILE A 25 -19.72 31.77 37.09
N GLN A 26 -19.22 32.58 38.03
CA GLN A 26 -17.81 32.93 38.11
C GLN A 26 -16.91 31.72 38.33
N ARG A 27 -17.32 30.76 39.18
CA ARG A 27 -16.59 29.49 39.35
C ARG A 27 -16.57 28.67 38.06
N ALA A 28 -17.71 28.54 37.38
CA ALA A 28 -17.80 27.83 36.11
C ALA A 28 -16.94 28.50 35.02
N LEU A 29 -16.92 29.83 34.94
CA LEU A 29 -16.06 30.59 34.02
C LEU A 29 -14.57 30.39 34.30
N ARG A 30 -14.15 30.35 35.58
CA ARG A 30 -12.76 30.04 35.94
C ARG A 30 -12.37 28.62 35.51
N LYS A 31 -13.25 27.64 35.75
CA LYS A 31 -13.04 26.26 35.31
C LYS A 31 -12.93 26.18 33.79
N LEU A 32 -13.82 26.87 33.07
CA LEU A 32 -13.81 26.93 31.61
C LEU A 32 -12.49 27.49 31.05
N LYS A 33 -12.00 28.59 31.63
CA LYS A 33 -10.70 29.18 31.25
C LYS A 33 -9.53 28.25 31.57
N GLY A 34 -9.56 27.59 32.73
CA GLY A 34 -8.54 26.61 33.09
C GLY A 34 -8.50 25.42 32.13
N LEU A 35 -9.67 24.91 31.74
CA LEU A 35 -9.78 23.85 30.71
C LEU A 35 -9.25 24.31 29.36
N ALA A 36 -9.62 25.53 28.93
CA ALA A 36 -9.13 26.08 27.66
C ALA A 36 -7.60 26.20 27.63
N ALA A 37 -7.00 26.71 28.71
CA ALA A 37 -5.54 26.78 28.84
C ALA A 37 -4.89 25.40 28.84
N ALA A 38 -5.43 24.43 29.58
CA ALA A 38 -4.88 23.06 29.62
C ALA A 38 -4.96 22.35 28.25
N ILE A 39 -6.07 22.53 27.55
CA ILE A 39 -6.28 22.04 26.19
C ILE A 39 -5.27 22.67 25.23
N ASP A 40 -5.12 24.00 25.26
CA ASP A 40 -4.18 24.73 24.41
C ASP A 40 -2.73 24.31 24.67
N ASP A 41 -2.32 24.19 25.95
CA ASP A 41 -1.00 23.69 26.34
C ASP A 41 -0.75 22.28 25.79
N THR A 42 -1.75 21.40 25.85
CA THR A 42 -1.63 20.02 25.35
C THR A 42 -1.52 19.98 23.84
N LEU A 43 -2.27 20.84 23.13
CA LEU A 43 -2.07 21.02 21.71
C LEU A 43 -0.66 21.54 21.43
N ASN A 44 -0.18 22.55 22.13
CA ASN A 44 1.15 23.12 21.88
C ASN A 44 2.30 22.14 22.16
N GLN A 45 2.15 21.23 23.12
CA GLN A 45 3.12 20.19 23.42
C GLN A 45 3.07 18.99 22.46
N ALA A 46 1.94 18.75 21.79
CA ALA A 46 1.81 17.67 20.83
C ALA A 46 2.65 17.90 19.58
N ARG A 47 3.29 16.83 19.08
CA ARG A 47 4.01 16.87 17.80
C ARG A 47 3.05 17.10 16.64
N GLU A 48 3.51 17.83 15.63
CA GLU A 48 2.71 18.19 14.46
C GLU A 48 2.11 16.96 13.74
N GLY A 49 2.86 15.86 13.60
CA GLY A 49 2.35 14.63 12.98
C GLY A 49 1.17 14.00 13.74
N ILE A 50 1.13 14.13 15.07
CA ILE A 50 0.01 13.65 15.89
C ILE A 50 -1.21 14.55 15.69
N LYS A 51 -1.02 15.87 15.62
CA LYS A 51 -2.11 16.81 15.32
C LYS A 51 -2.73 16.54 13.95
N GLN A 52 -1.90 16.28 12.94
CA GLN A 52 -2.35 15.93 11.59
C GLN A 52 -3.11 14.59 11.57
N THR A 53 -2.60 13.60 12.29
CA THR A 53 -3.24 12.27 12.43
C THR A 53 -4.65 12.38 13.02
N PHE A 54 -4.82 13.20 14.06
CA PHE A 54 -6.08 13.41 14.79
C PHE A 54 -6.67 14.81 14.52
N SER A 55 -6.64 15.24 13.25
CA SER A 55 -7.09 16.59 12.87
C SER A 55 -8.56 16.85 13.17
N GLN A 56 -9.40 15.81 13.18
CA GLN A 56 -10.82 15.94 13.56
C GLN A 56 -10.97 16.34 15.03
N GLU A 57 -10.20 15.74 15.94
CA GLU A 57 -10.17 16.11 17.35
C GLU A 57 -9.62 17.51 17.55
N VAL A 58 -8.55 17.89 16.83
CA VAL A 58 -7.99 19.25 16.86
C VAL A 58 -9.01 20.29 16.38
N ASN A 59 -9.76 20.01 15.32
CA ASN A 59 -10.80 20.91 14.82
C ASN A 59 -11.92 21.12 15.85
N LYS A 60 -12.38 20.05 16.51
CA LYS A 60 -13.39 20.15 17.59
C LYS A 60 -12.91 20.99 18.76
N VAL A 61 -11.62 20.89 19.10
CA VAL A 61 -11.02 21.76 20.11
C VAL A 61 -11.08 23.23 19.66
N GLY A 62 -10.68 23.53 18.43
CA GLY A 62 -10.73 24.89 17.89
C GLY A 62 -12.15 25.49 17.88
N GLU A 63 -13.14 24.71 17.47
CA GLU A 63 -14.56 25.10 17.52
C GLU A 63 -15.01 25.45 18.95
N TRP A 64 -14.64 24.61 19.93
CA TRP A 64 -14.98 24.84 21.32
C TRP A 64 -14.24 26.03 21.95
N ILE A 65 -12.96 26.25 21.63
CA ILE A 65 -12.21 27.42 22.12
C ILE A 65 -12.87 28.72 21.62
N ASN A 66 -13.23 28.79 20.33
CA ASN A 66 -13.95 29.93 19.77
C ASN A 66 -15.28 30.19 20.48
N GLU A 67 -15.98 29.12 20.87
CA GLU A 67 -17.20 29.22 21.66
C GLU A 67 -16.94 29.77 23.07
N VAL A 68 -15.89 29.30 23.75
CA VAL A 68 -15.51 29.77 25.11
C VAL A 68 -15.28 31.27 25.15
N ASP A 69 -14.63 31.82 24.12
CA ASP A 69 -14.38 33.26 24.03
C ASP A 69 -15.68 34.08 23.94
N SER A 70 -16.71 33.53 23.29
CA SER A 70 -18.05 34.16 23.22
C SER A 70 -18.81 34.15 24.56
N ILE A 71 -18.45 33.26 25.48
CA ILE A 71 -19.11 33.09 26.79
C ILE A 71 -18.57 34.09 27.85
N ASN A 72 -17.59 34.93 27.50
CA ASN A 72 -17.00 35.89 28.43
C ASN A 72 -17.78 37.23 28.46
N HIS A 73 -19.01 37.22 28.99
CA HIS A 73 -19.80 38.44 29.23
C HIS A 73 -19.86 38.80 30.72
N ARG A 74 -19.89 40.10 31.00
CA ARG A 74 -19.98 40.63 32.37
C ARG A 74 -21.30 40.20 33.03
N VAL A 75 -21.19 39.53 34.17
CA VAL A 75 -22.34 39.15 35.01
C VAL A 75 -22.53 40.21 36.11
N THR A 76 -23.72 40.80 36.21
CA THR A 76 -24.02 41.88 37.17
C THR A 76 -25.25 41.57 38.03
N MET A 77 -25.42 42.30 39.14
CA MET A 77 -26.58 42.18 40.04
C MET A 77 -27.89 42.69 39.42
N ASP A 78 -27.80 43.45 38.34
CA ASP A 78 -28.95 44.01 37.61
C ASP A 78 -29.65 42.96 36.73
N MET A 79 -29.01 41.81 36.50
CA MET A 79 -29.60 40.71 35.75
C MET A 79 -30.75 40.06 36.55
N THR A 80 -31.77 39.60 35.83
CA THR A 80 -32.85 38.82 36.45
C THR A 80 -32.35 37.43 36.87
N ILE A 81 -32.98 36.83 37.89
CA ILE A 81 -32.66 35.45 38.30
C ILE A 81 -32.80 34.46 37.14
N GLY A 82 -33.83 34.63 36.29
CA GLY A 82 -34.02 33.79 35.10
C GLY A 82 -32.83 33.88 34.15
N THR A 83 -32.37 35.09 33.84
CA THR A 83 -31.19 35.31 32.99
C THR A 83 -29.92 34.70 33.61
N LEU A 84 -29.72 34.85 34.92
CA LEU A 84 -28.58 34.25 35.63
C LEU A 84 -28.63 32.71 35.58
N LYS A 85 -29.81 32.10 35.74
CA LYS A 85 -29.97 30.63 35.63
C LYS A 85 -29.68 30.14 34.21
N THR A 86 -30.20 30.81 33.18
CA THR A 86 -29.89 30.46 31.78
C THR A 86 -28.40 30.60 31.50
N ARG A 87 -27.76 31.65 32.00
CA ARG A 87 -26.32 31.85 31.81
C ARG A 87 -25.50 30.76 32.51
N LEU A 88 -25.85 30.41 33.75
CA LEU A 88 -25.20 29.33 34.48
C LEU A 88 -25.34 27.99 33.76
N SER A 89 -26.53 27.68 33.26
CA SER A 89 -26.78 26.46 32.45
C SER A 89 -25.90 26.43 31.20
N HIS A 90 -25.84 27.55 30.46
CA HIS A 90 -25.01 27.66 29.26
C HIS A 90 -23.52 27.48 29.58
N THR A 91 -23.00 28.15 30.62
CA THR A 91 -21.60 28.00 31.04
C THR A 91 -21.28 26.58 31.50
N ASN A 92 -22.17 25.93 32.26
CA ASN A 92 -21.99 24.54 32.67
C ASN A 92 -22.01 23.57 31.48
N SER A 93 -22.88 23.80 30.49
CA SER A 93 -22.89 23.02 29.24
C SER A 93 -21.57 23.14 28.47
N ALA A 94 -21.00 24.35 28.39
CA ALA A 94 -19.69 24.56 27.78
C ALA A 94 -18.55 23.88 28.57
N VAL A 95 -18.60 23.90 29.91
CA VAL A 95 -17.65 23.17 30.77
C VAL A 95 -17.73 21.67 30.49
N ASN A 96 -18.92 21.08 30.52
CA ASN A 96 -19.11 19.64 30.30
C ASN A 96 -18.60 19.20 28.92
N ARG A 97 -18.85 20.00 27.88
CA ARG A 97 -18.30 19.74 26.54
C ARG A 97 -16.78 19.86 26.51
N GLY A 98 -16.22 20.84 27.20
CA GLY A 98 -14.77 20.99 27.34
C GLY A 98 -14.11 19.79 27.99
N GLU A 99 -14.71 19.26 29.06
CA GLU A 99 -14.24 18.02 29.71
C GLU A 99 -14.30 16.82 28.76
N ALA A 100 -15.41 16.63 28.04
CA ALA A 100 -15.53 15.54 27.08
C ALA A 100 -14.53 15.66 25.90
N ILE A 101 -14.27 16.89 25.42
CA ILE A 101 -13.28 17.17 24.39
C ILE A 101 -11.88 16.88 24.91
N TRP A 102 -11.56 17.33 26.13
CA TRP A 102 -10.29 17.07 26.78
C TRP A 102 -10.02 15.57 26.92
N ASP A 103 -10.98 14.81 27.46
CA ASP A 103 -10.84 13.36 27.62
C ASP A 103 -10.63 12.67 26.27
N THR A 104 -11.34 13.11 25.24
CA THR A 104 -11.19 12.59 23.88
C THR A 104 -9.80 12.91 23.32
N LEU A 105 -9.32 14.14 23.50
CA LEU A 105 -8.02 14.60 23.01
C LEU A 105 -6.88 13.82 23.68
N VAL A 106 -6.91 13.72 25.01
CA VAL A 106 -5.92 12.98 25.79
C VAL A 106 -5.91 11.51 25.36
N ASN A 107 -7.07 10.89 25.22
CA ASN A 107 -7.18 9.50 24.76
C ASN A 107 -6.62 9.30 23.34
N SER A 108 -6.93 10.21 22.41
CA SER A 108 -6.42 10.14 21.04
C SER A 108 -4.90 10.35 20.97
N PHE A 109 -4.35 11.36 21.67
CA PHE A 109 -2.92 11.69 21.64
C PHE A 109 -2.03 10.72 22.42
N THR A 110 -2.60 9.93 23.33
CA THR A 110 -1.85 8.94 24.12
C THR A 110 -2.18 7.52 23.66
N GLN A 111 -3.31 6.96 24.13
CA GLN A 111 -3.64 5.55 23.96
C GLN A 111 -3.78 5.16 22.48
N LYS A 112 -4.53 5.94 21.68
CA LYS A 112 -4.72 5.61 20.27
C LYS A 112 -3.45 5.82 19.46
N ALA A 113 -2.75 6.94 19.69
CA ALA A 113 -1.48 7.24 19.03
C ALA A 113 -0.44 6.14 19.29
N ASP A 114 -0.24 5.76 20.55
CA ASP A 114 0.75 4.74 20.94
C ASP A 114 0.38 3.35 20.39
N ALA A 115 -0.90 2.98 20.44
CA ALA A 115 -1.37 1.72 19.87
C ALA A 115 -1.16 1.66 18.36
N MET A 116 -1.46 2.77 17.66
CA MET A 116 -1.26 2.89 16.22
C MET A 116 0.23 2.86 15.86
N GLU A 117 1.07 3.60 16.58
CA GLU A 117 2.53 3.62 16.39
C GLU A 117 3.13 2.23 16.57
N LYS A 118 2.81 1.52 17.67
CA LYS A 118 3.30 0.15 17.90
C LYS A 118 2.91 -0.82 16.79
N ARG A 119 1.64 -0.77 16.36
CA ARG A 119 1.14 -1.61 15.26
C ARG A 119 1.89 -1.32 13.96
N LEU A 120 2.10 -0.04 13.64
CA LEU A 120 2.79 0.38 12.41
C LEU A 120 4.29 0.06 12.44
N ILE A 121 4.96 0.20 13.58
CA ILE A 121 6.35 -0.23 13.77
C ILE A 121 6.48 -1.73 13.50
N SER A 122 5.58 -2.53 14.08
CA SER A 122 5.60 -3.99 13.87
C SER A 122 5.41 -4.33 12.39
N LYS A 123 4.42 -3.74 11.72
CA LYS A 123 4.17 -3.96 10.29
C LYS A 123 5.37 -3.54 9.42
N LEU A 124 5.92 -2.36 9.66
CA LEU A 124 7.07 -1.86 8.91
C LEU A 124 8.29 -2.76 9.11
N SER A 125 8.53 -3.25 10.32
CA SER A 125 9.64 -4.17 10.62
C SER A 125 9.46 -5.52 9.91
N GLN A 126 8.24 -6.07 9.90
CA GLN A 126 7.92 -7.30 9.17
C GLN A 126 8.14 -7.11 7.67
N LEU A 127 7.68 -5.99 7.12
CA LEU A 127 7.84 -5.68 5.70
C LEU A 127 9.31 -5.51 5.30
N GLN A 128 10.11 -4.83 6.13
CA GLN A 128 11.56 -4.72 5.93
C GLN A 128 12.27 -6.08 6.02
N GLY A 129 11.87 -6.91 6.98
CA GLY A 129 12.39 -8.28 7.11
C GLY A 129 12.08 -9.13 5.88
N MET A 130 10.85 -9.07 5.38
CA MET A 130 10.44 -9.74 4.14
C MET A 130 11.25 -9.24 2.95
N TYR A 131 11.31 -7.92 2.74
CA TYR A 131 12.06 -7.33 1.62
C TYR A 131 13.54 -7.71 1.66
N SER A 132 14.18 -7.66 2.83
CA SER A 132 15.57 -8.09 3.01
C SER A 132 15.76 -9.58 2.74
N GLY A 133 14.84 -10.43 3.19
CA GLY A 133 14.89 -11.87 2.96
C GLY A 133 14.79 -12.26 1.49
N TYR A 134 14.06 -11.47 0.69
CA TYR A 134 13.89 -11.69 -0.74
C TYR A 134 14.80 -10.82 -1.63
N LYS A 135 15.76 -10.07 -1.05
CA LYS A 135 16.55 -9.08 -1.80
C LYS A 135 17.32 -9.69 -2.99
N GLU A 136 17.93 -10.85 -2.81
CA GLU A 136 18.73 -11.50 -3.87
C GLU A 136 17.87 -12.10 -5.00
N PRO A 137 16.77 -12.85 -4.72
CA PRO A 137 15.80 -13.23 -5.75
C PRO A 137 15.23 -12.03 -6.50
N LEU A 138 14.88 -10.97 -5.77
CA LEU A 138 14.34 -9.74 -6.36
C LEU A 138 15.37 -9.07 -7.29
N LYS A 139 16.64 -8.95 -6.92
CA LYS A 139 17.71 -8.45 -7.81
C LYS A 139 17.88 -9.27 -9.09
N THR A 140 17.66 -10.58 -8.99
CA THR A 140 17.82 -11.49 -10.12
C THR A 140 16.67 -11.34 -11.12
N TRP A 141 15.44 -11.18 -10.63
CA TRP A 141 14.24 -11.30 -11.46
C TRP A 141 13.48 -10.00 -11.68
N ILE A 142 13.65 -9.00 -10.83
CA ILE A 142 12.89 -7.77 -10.89
C ILE A 142 13.81 -6.65 -11.39
N GLN A 143 13.25 -5.74 -12.17
CA GLN A 143 14.00 -4.62 -12.74
C GLN A 143 14.51 -3.68 -11.63
N GLN A 144 15.70 -3.11 -11.83
CA GLN A 144 16.38 -2.28 -10.83
C GLN A 144 15.58 -1.04 -10.41
N ASN A 145 14.84 -0.42 -11.32
CA ASN A 145 13.95 0.72 -11.03
C ASN A 145 12.85 0.34 -10.02
N VAL A 146 12.23 -0.84 -10.16
CA VAL A 146 11.20 -1.32 -9.22
C VAL A 146 11.81 -1.58 -7.84
N LEU A 147 13.05 -2.07 -7.78
CA LEU A 147 13.76 -2.25 -6.51
C LEU A 147 14.02 -0.91 -5.82
N GLN A 148 14.51 0.08 -6.57
CA GLN A 148 14.75 1.43 -6.06
C GLN A 148 13.46 2.09 -5.58
N GLU A 149 12.36 1.93 -6.31
CA GLU A 149 11.04 2.40 -5.88
C GLU A 149 10.63 1.77 -4.54
N ASN A 150 10.81 0.46 -4.38
CA ASN A 150 10.48 -0.23 -3.15
C ASN A 150 11.36 0.24 -1.97
N GLU A 151 12.66 0.45 -2.18
CA GLU A 151 13.58 1.00 -1.16
C GLU A 151 13.14 2.41 -0.75
N LEU A 152 12.87 3.30 -1.71
CA LEU A 152 12.37 4.66 -1.46
C LEU A 152 11.05 4.64 -0.66
N MET A 153 10.15 3.70 -0.96
CA MET A 153 8.88 3.56 -0.22
C MET A 153 9.09 3.17 1.24
N LEU A 154 10.07 2.30 1.53
CA LEU A 154 10.43 1.92 2.89
C LEU A 154 11.12 3.06 3.64
N GLU A 155 12.00 3.80 2.98
CA GLU A 155 12.64 5.00 3.54
C GLU A 155 11.62 6.08 3.88
N LYS A 156 10.67 6.33 2.97
CA LYS A 156 9.57 7.29 3.22
C LYS A 156 8.68 6.86 4.39
N ALA A 157 8.42 5.55 4.54
CA ALA A 157 7.72 5.04 5.72
C ALA A 157 8.53 5.30 7.01
N GLN A 158 9.85 5.10 7.00
CA GLN A 158 10.69 5.43 8.16
C GLN A 158 10.64 6.94 8.49
N GLN A 159 10.63 7.82 7.49
CA GLN A 159 10.50 9.26 7.69
C GLN A 159 9.15 9.63 8.35
N PHE A 160 8.03 9.05 7.87
CA PHE A 160 6.73 9.28 8.49
C PHE A 160 6.67 8.80 9.94
N LEU A 161 7.33 7.67 10.25
CA LEU A 161 7.45 7.18 11.61
C LEU A 161 8.26 8.16 12.50
N GLN A 162 9.40 8.67 12.03
CA GLN A 162 10.23 9.63 12.77
C GLN A 162 9.45 10.90 13.10
N HIS A 163 8.62 11.39 12.16
CA HIS A 163 7.79 12.57 12.34
C HIS A 163 6.44 12.30 13.02
N ARG A 164 6.15 11.05 13.40
CA ARG A 164 4.86 10.59 13.96
C ARG A 164 3.65 10.98 13.10
N GLN A 165 3.81 10.94 11.79
CA GLN A 165 2.71 11.10 10.82
C GLN A 165 2.05 9.74 10.61
N LEU A 166 1.28 9.28 11.61
CA LEU A 166 0.84 7.89 11.70
C LEU A 166 -0.16 7.50 10.61
N LYS A 167 -0.99 8.45 10.16
CA LYS A 167 -1.97 8.22 9.08
C LYS A 167 -1.30 8.09 7.71
N GLU A 168 -0.28 8.91 7.46
CA GLU A 168 0.55 8.87 6.26
C GLU A 168 1.42 7.61 6.26
N LEU A 169 1.98 7.25 7.42
CA LEU A 169 2.71 6.00 7.63
C LEU A 169 1.85 4.77 7.32
N GLU A 170 0.62 4.72 7.82
CA GLU A 170 -0.30 3.60 7.54
C GLU A 170 -0.52 3.40 6.05
N LYS A 171 -0.86 4.48 5.32
CA LYS A 171 -1.02 4.43 3.87
C LYS A 171 0.25 3.97 3.16
N GLN A 172 1.39 4.52 3.56
CA GLN A 172 2.68 4.21 2.94
C GLN A 172 3.07 2.75 3.16
N VAL A 173 2.86 2.22 4.37
CA VAL A 173 3.11 0.80 4.69
C VAL A 173 2.20 -0.11 3.88
N GLU A 174 0.90 0.19 3.77
CA GLU A 174 -0.04 -0.62 2.98
C GLU A 174 0.31 -0.62 1.48
N MET A 175 0.72 0.52 0.93
CA MET A 175 1.17 0.61 -0.46
C MET A 175 2.46 -0.18 -0.69
N ALA A 176 3.44 -0.04 0.20
CA ALA A 176 4.71 -0.74 0.12
C ALA A 176 4.52 -2.26 0.28
N GLU A 177 3.67 -2.69 1.21
CA GLU A 177 3.32 -4.09 1.44
C GLU A 177 2.79 -4.74 0.17
N LYS A 178 1.80 -4.10 -0.49
CA LYS A 178 1.24 -4.60 -1.75
C LYS A 178 2.30 -4.70 -2.85
N LYS A 179 3.07 -3.63 -3.09
CA LYS A 179 4.08 -3.61 -4.15
C LYS A 179 5.17 -4.65 -3.94
N ILE A 180 5.70 -4.73 -2.71
CA ILE A 180 6.77 -5.68 -2.38
C ILE A 180 6.24 -7.11 -2.49
N GLN A 181 5.03 -7.39 -1.97
CA GLN A 181 4.43 -8.72 -2.08
C GLN A 181 4.24 -9.15 -3.54
N THR A 182 3.75 -8.27 -4.41
CA THR A 182 3.63 -8.56 -5.85
C THR A 182 4.99 -8.86 -6.48
N ALA A 183 6.02 -8.07 -6.18
CA ALA A 183 7.37 -8.30 -6.70
C ALA A 183 7.97 -9.62 -6.19
N VAL A 184 7.72 -9.98 -4.93
CA VAL A 184 8.16 -11.25 -4.33
C VAL A 184 7.48 -12.44 -5.02
N GLU A 185 6.17 -12.38 -5.21
CA GLU A 185 5.42 -13.43 -5.90
C GLU A 185 5.87 -13.60 -7.36
N GLU A 186 6.14 -12.50 -8.05
CA GLU A 186 6.67 -12.54 -9.42
C GLU A 186 8.07 -13.16 -9.46
N ALA A 187 8.98 -12.75 -8.57
CA ALA A 187 10.31 -13.33 -8.47
C ALA A 187 10.26 -14.84 -8.17
N GLN A 188 9.41 -15.27 -7.25
CA GLN A 188 9.20 -16.70 -6.94
C GLN A 188 8.68 -17.48 -8.15
N LYS A 189 7.75 -16.92 -8.93
CA LYS A 189 7.28 -17.55 -10.17
C LYS A 189 8.42 -17.73 -11.16
N PHE A 190 9.30 -16.74 -11.31
CA PHE A 190 10.46 -16.84 -12.18
C PHE A 190 11.49 -17.86 -11.67
N ASP A 191 11.74 -17.92 -10.36
CA ASP A 191 12.60 -18.95 -9.76
C ASP A 191 12.06 -20.36 -10.06
N GLN A 192 10.78 -20.60 -9.84
CA GLN A 192 10.16 -21.91 -10.13
C GLN A 192 10.24 -22.29 -11.61
N LYS A 193 10.01 -21.34 -12.53
CA LYS A 193 10.19 -21.56 -13.97
C LYS A 193 11.65 -21.87 -14.30
N HIS A 194 12.59 -21.18 -13.65
CA HIS A 194 14.00 -21.41 -13.86
C HIS A 194 14.46 -22.79 -13.35
N GLU A 195 13.99 -23.22 -12.19
CA GLU A 195 14.25 -24.57 -11.65
C GLU A 195 13.76 -25.66 -12.61
N LYS A 196 12.53 -25.52 -13.13
CA LYS A 196 11.98 -26.42 -14.17
C LYS A 196 12.85 -26.42 -15.43
N ARG A 197 13.26 -25.24 -15.88
CA ARG A 197 14.15 -25.10 -17.04
C ARG A 197 15.49 -25.82 -16.81
N LEU A 198 16.09 -25.71 -15.63
CA LEU A 198 17.34 -26.41 -15.30
C LEU A 198 17.15 -27.93 -15.21
N TYR A 199 16.00 -28.38 -14.73
CA TYR A 199 15.63 -29.80 -14.75
C TYR A 199 15.56 -30.34 -16.18
N VAL A 200 14.90 -29.60 -17.09
CA VAL A 200 14.83 -29.97 -18.51
C VAL A 200 16.21 -29.99 -19.14
N LEU A 201 17.04 -28.96 -18.90
CA LEU A 201 18.42 -28.94 -19.39
C LEU A 201 19.19 -30.19 -18.95
N LYS A 202 19.07 -30.59 -17.68
CA LYS A 202 19.71 -31.79 -17.14
C LYS A 202 19.21 -33.05 -17.86
N ALA A 203 17.91 -33.17 -18.12
CA ALA A 203 17.34 -34.30 -18.84
C ALA A 203 17.81 -34.36 -20.30
N LEU A 204 17.82 -33.22 -21.01
CA LEU A 204 18.31 -33.14 -22.39
C LEU A 204 19.78 -33.54 -22.48
N ARG A 205 20.62 -33.06 -21.57
CA ARG A 205 22.03 -33.45 -21.51
C ARG A 205 22.22 -34.94 -21.35
N GLN A 206 21.43 -35.58 -20.48
CA GLN A 206 21.49 -37.02 -20.28
C GLN A 206 21.11 -37.79 -21.56
N VAL A 207 20.01 -37.40 -22.21
CA VAL A 207 19.56 -38.02 -23.46
C VAL A 207 20.60 -37.86 -24.57
N CYS A 208 21.13 -36.65 -24.77
CA CYS A 208 22.14 -36.40 -25.79
C CYS A 208 23.43 -37.20 -25.53
N LEU A 209 23.85 -37.33 -24.27
CA LEU A 209 25.00 -38.15 -23.89
C LEU A 209 24.76 -39.64 -24.19
N GLU A 210 23.58 -40.17 -23.86
CA GLU A 210 23.20 -41.57 -24.15
C GLU A 210 23.15 -41.85 -25.65
N MET A 211 22.78 -40.84 -26.46
CA MET A 211 22.81 -40.89 -27.93
C MET A 211 24.23 -40.76 -28.52
N GLY A 212 25.24 -40.49 -27.69
CA GLY A 212 26.63 -40.33 -28.11
C GLY A 212 26.94 -38.99 -28.77
N PHE A 213 26.09 -37.99 -28.61
CA PHE A 213 26.31 -36.63 -29.13
C PHE A 213 27.37 -35.91 -28.32
N GLU A 214 28.14 -35.04 -28.98
CA GLU A 214 29.16 -34.24 -28.33
C GLU A 214 28.55 -32.92 -27.83
N GLU A 215 28.69 -32.66 -26.53
CA GLU A 215 28.12 -31.47 -25.88
C GLU A 215 29.04 -30.25 -26.02
N ILE A 216 28.44 -29.12 -26.39
CA ILE A 216 29.01 -27.80 -26.16
C ILE A 216 28.39 -27.24 -24.86
N PRO A 217 29.20 -26.76 -23.89
CA PRO A 217 28.71 -26.32 -22.59
C PRO A 217 27.56 -25.30 -22.72
N PRO A 218 26.46 -25.47 -21.96
CA PRO A 218 25.32 -24.57 -22.05
C PRO A 218 25.66 -23.19 -21.48
N GLU A 219 25.16 -22.16 -22.13
CA GLU A 219 25.35 -20.76 -21.73
C GLU A 219 24.04 -19.98 -21.81
N TYR A 220 23.98 -18.83 -21.12
CA TYR A 220 22.86 -17.91 -21.29
C TYR A 220 23.08 -17.09 -22.56
N GLN A 221 22.02 -16.88 -23.33
CA GLN A 221 22.08 -16.06 -24.55
C GLN A 221 22.59 -14.64 -24.26
N GLU A 222 22.21 -14.08 -23.11
CA GLU A 222 22.78 -12.84 -22.60
C GLU A 222 23.54 -13.14 -21.30
N GLU A 223 24.84 -12.85 -21.31
CA GLU A 223 25.72 -13.14 -20.17
C GLU A 223 25.20 -12.47 -18.89
N GLY A 224 25.05 -13.26 -17.82
CA GLY A 224 24.54 -12.79 -16.53
C GLY A 224 23.02 -12.57 -16.46
N ASN A 225 22.29 -12.61 -17.58
CA ASN A 225 20.84 -12.45 -17.57
C ASN A 225 20.12 -13.79 -17.50
N LYS A 226 19.67 -14.16 -16.30
CA LYS A 226 18.90 -15.40 -16.08
C LYS A 226 17.52 -15.41 -16.75
N LYS A 227 16.98 -14.29 -17.22
CA LYS A 227 15.74 -14.29 -18.00
C LYS A 227 15.96 -14.70 -19.44
N SER A 228 17.17 -14.52 -19.96
CA SER A 228 17.49 -14.94 -21.32
C SER A 228 17.42 -16.47 -21.45
N PRO A 229 17.14 -16.99 -22.65
CA PRO A 229 17.20 -18.42 -22.93
C PRO A 229 18.57 -19.01 -22.59
N ILE A 230 18.58 -20.26 -22.11
CA ILE A 230 19.79 -21.07 -22.07
C ILE A 230 19.96 -21.69 -23.45
N ILE A 231 21.11 -21.44 -24.08
CA ILE A 231 21.51 -22.07 -25.33
C ILE A 231 22.26 -23.35 -24.98
N TYR A 232 21.76 -24.48 -25.47
CA TYR A 232 22.40 -25.77 -25.35
C TYR A 232 22.62 -26.36 -26.75
N GLU A 233 23.86 -26.59 -27.14
CA GLU A 233 24.22 -27.08 -28.47
C GLU A 233 24.88 -28.46 -28.38
N VAL A 234 24.49 -29.34 -29.28
CA VAL A 234 25.09 -30.68 -29.42
C VAL A 234 25.45 -30.96 -30.87
N ASP A 235 26.58 -31.63 -31.05
CA ASP A 235 27.02 -32.13 -32.35
C ASP A 235 26.65 -33.61 -32.48
N THR A 236 25.87 -33.93 -33.51
CA THR A 236 25.40 -35.31 -33.76
C THR A 236 26.42 -36.14 -34.56
N ARG A 237 27.65 -35.64 -34.76
CA ARG A 237 28.78 -36.19 -35.54
C ARG A 237 28.52 -36.28 -37.04
N ASP A 238 27.40 -36.90 -37.42
CA ASP A 238 27.11 -37.29 -38.80
C ASP A 238 25.89 -36.57 -39.40
N GLN A 239 25.07 -35.90 -38.57
CA GLN A 239 23.79 -35.29 -38.99
C GLN A 239 23.70 -33.78 -38.75
N GLY A 240 24.83 -33.15 -38.37
CA GLY A 240 24.92 -31.72 -38.10
C GLY A 240 24.68 -31.36 -36.64
N LYS A 241 24.38 -30.09 -36.40
CA LYS A 241 24.23 -29.52 -35.05
C LYS A 241 22.76 -29.31 -34.70
N ILE A 242 22.45 -29.58 -33.44
CA ILE A 242 21.15 -29.27 -32.84
C ILE A 242 21.37 -28.22 -31.76
N ARG A 243 20.62 -27.12 -31.82
CA ARG A 243 20.65 -26.04 -30.84
C ARG A 243 19.29 -25.92 -30.16
N PHE A 244 19.28 -26.13 -28.86
CA PHE A 244 18.12 -25.95 -27.99
C PHE A 244 18.16 -24.56 -27.33
N PHE A 245 17.05 -23.84 -27.38
CA PHE A 245 16.84 -22.59 -26.67
C PHE A 245 15.82 -22.82 -25.57
N LEU A 246 16.30 -22.90 -24.33
CA LEU A 246 15.47 -23.13 -23.15
C LEU A 246 15.11 -21.77 -22.55
N SER A 247 13.96 -21.22 -22.93
CA SER A 247 13.41 -20.03 -22.27
C SER A 247 12.63 -20.41 -21.01
N LEU A 248 12.13 -19.42 -20.26
CA LEU A 248 11.34 -19.68 -19.05
C LEU A 248 9.96 -20.28 -19.34
N ASP A 249 9.45 -20.11 -20.57
CA ASP A 249 8.08 -20.49 -20.94
C ASP A 249 8.01 -21.54 -22.06
N LYS A 250 9.03 -21.61 -22.93
CA LYS A 250 9.08 -22.51 -24.08
C LYS A 250 10.48 -23.08 -24.31
N ILE A 251 10.52 -24.21 -25.01
CA ILE A 251 11.74 -24.81 -25.55
C ILE A 251 11.66 -24.69 -27.06
N GLU A 252 12.66 -24.08 -27.69
CA GLU A 252 12.80 -24.03 -29.14
C GLU A 252 14.00 -24.87 -29.55
N THR A 253 13.93 -25.54 -30.69
CA THR A 253 15.02 -26.39 -31.18
C THR A 253 15.26 -26.08 -32.64
N HIS A 254 16.49 -25.68 -32.97
CA HIS A 254 16.93 -25.46 -34.34
C HIS A 254 17.89 -26.57 -34.71
N SER A 255 17.64 -27.21 -35.84
CA SER A 255 18.38 -28.39 -36.25
C SER A 255 18.82 -28.24 -37.70
N GLN A 256 20.12 -28.32 -37.95
CA GLN A 256 20.69 -28.30 -39.30
C GLN A 256 20.71 -29.72 -39.91
N ILE A 257 19.58 -30.44 -39.83
CA ILE A 257 19.45 -31.78 -40.40
C ILE A 257 19.12 -31.64 -41.89
N ALA A 258 19.78 -32.41 -42.75
CA ALA A 258 19.59 -32.37 -44.20
C ALA A 258 18.11 -32.56 -44.62
N ASP A 259 17.60 -31.66 -45.46
CA ASP A 259 16.19 -31.45 -45.84
C ASP A 259 15.41 -32.66 -46.39
N ASN A 260 16.09 -33.76 -46.73
CA ASN A 260 15.55 -34.75 -47.64
C ASN A 260 14.71 -35.88 -46.98
N LYS A 261 14.31 -35.81 -45.70
CA LYS A 261 13.74 -37.00 -45.02
C LYS A 261 12.52 -36.91 -44.06
N CYS A 262 11.99 -35.78 -43.60
CA CYS A 262 11.29 -35.84 -42.29
C CYS A 262 9.91 -35.15 -42.07
N LEU A 263 9.21 -34.56 -43.05
CA LEU A 263 7.99 -33.77 -42.70
C LEU A 263 6.79 -34.63 -42.24
N ASP A 264 6.47 -35.74 -42.93
CA ASP A 264 5.30 -36.59 -42.58
C ASP A 264 5.47 -37.37 -41.26
N GLU A 265 6.70 -37.50 -40.75
CA GLU A 265 6.99 -38.19 -39.48
C GLU A 265 6.86 -37.24 -38.28
N PHE A 266 7.06 -35.93 -38.46
CA PHE A 266 7.02 -34.94 -37.38
C PHE A 266 5.61 -34.67 -36.84
N ASP A 267 4.59 -34.70 -37.69
CA ASP A 267 3.19 -34.56 -37.23
C ASP A 267 2.78 -35.77 -36.38
N LYS A 268 3.16 -36.99 -36.79
CA LYS A 268 2.92 -38.21 -36.03
C LYS A 268 3.64 -38.22 -34.69
N ILE A 269 4.87 -37.70 -34.66
CA ILE A 269 5.64 -37.53 -33.41
C ILE A 269 4.95 -36.51 -32.51
N SER A 270 4.43 -35.40 -33.06
CA SER A 270 3.69 -34.40 -32.27
C SER A 270 2.42 -34.98 -31.65
N GLU A 271 1.62 -35.70 -32.44
CA GLU A 271 0.42 -36.38 -31.94
C GLU A 271 0.75 -37.42 -30.86
N TYR A 272 1.82 -38.19 -31.04
CA TYR A 272 2.26 -39.18 -30.05
C TYR A 272 2.72 -38.52 -28.75
N LEU A 273 3.50 -37.44 -28.83
CA LEU A 273 3.98 -36.68 -27.67
C LEU A 273 2.83 -36.01 -26.90
N GLU A 274 1.82 -35.52 -27.61
CA GLU A 274 0.62 -34.95 -27.00
C GLU A 274 -0.22 -36.02 -26.31
N GLN A 275 -0.48 -37.16 -26.97
CA GLN A 275 -1.34 -38.22 -26.44
C GLN A 275 -0.72 -38.97 -25.25
N GLU A 276 0.55 -39.36 -25.35
CA GLU A 276 1.20 -40.20 -24.33
C GLU A 276 1.82 -39.38 -23.20
N PHE A 277 2.28 -38.16 -23.50
CA PHE A 277 3.07 -37.36 -22.55
C PHE A 277 2.48 -35.97 -22.26
N GLY A 278 1.39 -35.57 -22.93
CA GLY A 278 0.79 -34.24 -22.78
C GLY A 278 1.69 -33.10 -23.28
N VAL A 279 2.65 -33.40 -24.15
CA VAL A 279 3.63 -32.43 -24.66
C VAL A 279 3.14 -31.90 -26.00
N HIS A 280 2.84 -30.60 -26.05
CA HIS A 280 2.46 -29.93 -27.30
C HIS A 280 3.71 -29.45 -28.05
N THR A 281 3.94 -29.99 -29.24
CA THR A 281 5.04 -29.60 -30.13
C THR A 281 4.52 -29.05 -31.45
N LYS A 282 5.30 -28.18 -32.10
CA LYS A 282 5.03 -27.73 -33.46
C LYS A 282 6.32 -27.63 -34.24
N PHE A 283 6.42 -28.41 -35.33
CA PHE A 283 7.55 -28.39 -36.24
C PHE A 283 7.24 -27.43 -37.40
N ARG A 284 8.20 -26.58 -37.79
CA ARG A 284 8.06 -25.66 -38.92
C ARG A 284 9.42 -25.49 -39.64
N PRO A 285 9.43 -25.35 -40.97
CA PRO A 285 10.61 -24.89 -41.71
C PRO A 285 11.01 -23.46 -41.28
N GLU A 286 12.30 -23.14 -41.31
CA GLU A 286 12.84 -21.83 -40.90
C GLU A 286 12.33 -20.67 -41.78
N ASP A 287 11.98 -20.94 -43.04
CA ASP A 287 11.52 -19.96 -44.04
C ASP A 287 9.99 -19.79 -44.16
N GLN A 288 9.19 -20.48 -43.33
CA GLN A 288 7.72 -20.37 -43.38
C GLN A 288 7.21 -19.30 -42.40
N GLU A 289 6.53 -18.27 -42.93
CA GLU A 289 5.79 -17.30 -42.11
C GLU A 289 4.80 -18.03 -41.18
N PRO A 290 4.55 -17.49 -39.97
CA PRO A 290 3.63 -18.12 -39.05
C PRO A 290 2.25 -18.25 -39.69
N ASP A 291 1.65 -19.45 -39.63
CA ASP A 291 0.31 -19.72 -40.15
C ASP A 291 -0.63 -18.55 -39.83
N GLN A 292 -1.03 -17.82 -40.87
CA GLN A 292 -2.04 -16.79 -40.74
C GLN A 292 -3.27 -17.46 -40.12
N LYS A 293 -3.73 -16.94 -38.98
CA LYS A 293 -4.99 -17.41 -38.40
C LYS A 293 -6.05 -17.26 -39.49
N LEU A 294 -6.65 -18.36 -39.91
CA LEU A 294 -7.79 -18.34 -40.80
C LEU A 294 -8.94 -17.65 -40.06
N ILE A 295 -9.09 -16.35 -40.31
CA ILE A 295 -10.23 -15.55 -39.88
C ILE A 295 -11.45 -16.18 -40.55
N GLN A 296 -12.39 -16.71 -39.77
CA GLN A 296 -13.60 -17.29 -40.37
C GLN A 296 -14.46 -16.18 -40.97
N LYS A 297 -15.17 -16.51 -42.05
CA LYS A 297 -16.04 -15.55 -42.77
C LYS A 297 -17.08 -14.96 -41.81
N GLY A 298 -16.82 -13.76 -41.28
CA GLY A 298 -17.67 -13.06 -40.31
C GLY A 298 -16.93 -12.46 -39.12
N GLU A 299 -15.66 -12.81 -38.87
CA GLU A 299 -14.83 -12.12 -37.88
C GLU A 299 -14.30 -10.81 -38.50
N ILE A 300 -14.68 -9.69 -37.88
CA ILE A 300 -14.23 -8.35 -38.26
C ILE A 300 -12.96 -8.07 -37.45
N ASP A 301 -11.88 -7.67 -38.13
CA ASP A 301 -10.67 -7.20 -37.46
C ASP A 301 -11.01 -6.06 -36.51
N LEU A 302 -10.54 -6.16 -35.26
CA LEU A 302 -10.55 -5.02 -34.36
C LEU A 302 -9.70 -3.92 -35.01
N PRO A 303 -10.20 -2.67 -35.09
CA PRO A 303 -9.45 -1.60 -35.72
C PRO A 303 -8.10 -1.45 -35.02
N GLU A 304 -7.03 -1.46 -35.82
CA GLU A 304 -5.69 -1.12 -35.35
C GLU A 304 -5.74 0.27 -34.73
N ASP A 305 -5.36 0.37 -33.45
CA ASP A 305 -5.13 1.62 -32.75
C ASP A 305 -3.98 2.33 -33.48
N SER A 306 -4.36 3.09 -34.49
CA SER A 306 -3.51 4.03 -35.19
C SER A 306 -3.17 5.13 -34.18
N SER A 307 -2.02 4.95 -33.52
CA SER A 307 -1.33 6.03 -32.85
C SER A 307 -1.17 7.17 -33.84
N MET A 308 -2.00 8.20 -33.67
CA MET A 308 -1.81 9.53 -34.24
C MET A 308 -0.42 10.01 -33.84
N GLU A 309 0.54 9.87 -34.75
CA GLU A 309 1.73 10.71 -34.78
C GLU A 309 1.27 12.13 -35.10
N MET A 310 1.06 12.93 -34.05
CA MET A 310 1.07 14.38 -34.15
C MET A 310 2.51 14.83 -34.35
N SER A 311 2.93 14.95 -35.61
CA SER A 311 4.08 15.76 -36.01
C SER A 311 3.57 17.11 -36.51
N GLY A 312 3.80 18.14 -35.68
CA GLY A 312 3.63 19.56 -35.99
C GLY A 312 4.42 20.36 -34.97
#